data_AF-A0A382MMZ0-F1
#
_entry.id   AF-A0A382MMZ0-F1
#
_cell.length_a   1.000
_cell.length_b   1.000
_cell.length_c   1.000
_cell.angle_alpha   90.00
_cell.angle_beta   90.00
_cell.angle_gamma   90.00
#
_symmetry.space_group_name_H-M   'P 1'
#
loop_
_entity.id
_entity.type
_entity.pdbx_description
1 polymer ?
#
loop_
_entity_poly.entity_id
_entity_poly.type
_entity_poly.pdbx_seq_one_letter_code
_entity_poly.pdbx_strand_id
1 'polypeptide(L)' 'MSYRIAVDTGGTFTDVVVADERGALIVGKA' A
#
# COMPACT_ATOMS: atom_id res chain seq x y z
N MET A 1 14.56 5.70 -7.51
CA MET A 1 13.53 5.70 -6.46
C MET A 1 12.38 4.86 -6.96
N SER A 2 12.24 3.66 -6.41
CA SER A 2 11.23 2.69 -6.82
C SER A 2 10.27 2.43 -5.66
N TYR A 3 8.97 2.39 -5.95
CA TYR A 3 7.94 2.02 -4.99
C TYR A 3 7.22 0.77 -5.46
N ARG A 4 6.91 -0.13 -4.53
CA ARG A 4 5.96 -1.23 -4.75
C ARG A 4 4.66 -0.88 -4.06
N ILE A 5 3.57 -0.99 -4.80
CA ILE A 5 2.23 -0.67 -4.30
C ILE A 5 1.38 -1.93 -4.43
N ALA A 6 0.83 -2.39 -3.31
CA ALA A 6 -0.19 -3.43 -3.26
C ALA A 6 -1.53 -2.77 -2.92
N VAL A 7 -2.56 -3.13 -3.69
CA VAL A 7 -3.92 -2.64 -3.50
C VAL A 7 -4.82 -3.84 -3.28
N ASP A 8 -5.53 -3.86 -2.16
CA ASP A 8 -6.57 -4.84 -1.86
C ASP A 8 -7.92 -4.12 -1.85
N THR A 9 -8.80 -4.49 -2.79
CA THR A 9 -10.11 -3.86 -2.96
C THR A 9 -11.19 -4.74 -2.34
N GLY A 10 -11.87 -4.23 -1.32
CA GLY A 10 -13.08 -4.83 -0.76
C GLY A 10 -14.37 -4.13 -1.22
N GLY A 11 -15.50 -4.55 -0.66
CA GLY A 11 -16.81 -3.94 -0.93
C GLY A 11 -17.10 -2.67 -0.13
N THR A 12 -16.36 -2.42 0.96
CA THR A 12 -16.57 -1.28 1.88
C THR A 12 -15.34 -0.40 2.00
N PHE A 13 -14.15 -1.01 2.04
CA PHE A 13 -12.88 -0.29 2.15
C PHE A 13 -11.86 -0.83 1.16
N THR A 14 -10.88 0.00 0.85
CA THR A 14 -9.69 -0.32 0.06
C THR A 14 -8.46 -0.14 0.94
N ASP A 15 -7.63 -1.18 1.03
CA ASP A 15 -6.36 -1.14 1.73
C ASP A 15 -5.22 -0.92 0.72
N VAL A 16 -4.32 0.00 1.05
CA VAL A 16 -3.16 0.34 0.23
C VAL A 16 -1.90 0.17 1.06
N VAL A 17 -0.95 -0.62 0.54
CA VAL A 17 0.38 -0.78 1.13
C VAL A 17 1.41 -0.22 0.16
N VAL A 18 2.23 0.72 0.64
CA VAL A 18 3.34 1.31 -0.11
C VAL A 18 4.65 0.90 0.55
N ALA A 19 5.54 0.32 -0.26
CA ALA A 19 6.89 -0.05 0.15
C ALA A 19 7.94 0.70 -0.67
N ASP A 20 8.96 1.24 0.00
CA ASP A 20 10.14 1.80 -0.66
C ASP A 20 11.27 0.76 -0.82
N GLU A 21 12.35 1.16 -1.50
CA GLU A 21 13.53 0.32 -1.75
C GLU A 21 14.33 -0.05 -0.48
N ARG A 22 14.09 0.63 0.64
CA ARG A 22 14.72 0.36 1.95
C ARG A 22 13.85 -0.51 2.85
N GLY A 23 12.66 -0.90 2.37
CA GLY A 23 11.70 -1.70 3.11
C GLY A 23 10.83 -0.90 4.07
N ALA A 24 10.81 0.44 3.99
CA ALA A 24 9.85 1.24 4.75
C ALA A 24 8.43 0.96 4.23
N LEU A 25 7.49 0.76 5.15
CA LEU A 25 6.09 0.44 4.85
C LEU A 25 5.16 1.53 5.35
N ILE A 26 4.25 1.97 4.49
CA ILE A 26 3.11 2.83 4.84
C ILE A 26 1.84 2.07 4.49
N VAL A 27 0.88 2.08 5.42
CA VAL A 27 -0.43 1.45 5.25
C VAL A 27 -1.50 2.52 5.31
N GLY A 28 -2.35 2.57 4.28
CA GLY A 28 -3.49 3.44 4.17
C GLY A 28 -4.79 2.65 3.98
N LYS A 29 -5.90 3.23 4.42
CA LYS A 29 -7.23 2.65 4.30
C LYS A 29 -8.23 3.75 3.95
N ALA A 30 -9.10 3.49 2.98
CA ALA A 30 -10.15 4.40 2.55
C ALA A 30 -11.46 3.65 2.33
#